data_AF-A0A847PR50-F1
#
_entry.id   AF-A0A847PR50-F1
#
_cell.length_a   1.000
_cell.length_b   1.000
_cell.length_c   1.000
_cell.angle_alpha   90.00
_cell.angle_beta   90.00
_cell.angle_gamma   90.00
#
_symmetry.space_group_name_H-M   'P 1'
#
loop_
_entity.id
_entity.type
_entity.pdbx_description
1 polymer ?
#
loop_
_entity_poly.entity_id
_entity_poly.type
_entity_poly.pdbx_seq_one_letter_code
_entity_poly.pdbx_strand_id
1 'polypeptide(L)'
;TLQIGTVHHLGDNIARTIDIKYEAPDGEQHYAHQTCYGISDRSIAATISIHGDDKGLILPPEIAPVQVVIIPIIFKKGAKEVLAACKDVQERLKKMGIRAEIDASDLRPGAKYYKWEMKGVPLRLEIGPRDLQNNVAVAVRRDTGEKEQIPLPEIEAGVSSRFKAIHQNLYQKAKTELESRIFECEGLEEVKEKIQEGVATIPWCGNKECGLVMEEQIGAGILGIPLEQKKDRKEKCPVCGGETETRVYVARTY
;
A
#
# COMPACT_ATOMS: atom_id res chain seq x y z
N THR A 1 11.08 7.83 6.49
CA THR A 1 9.81 8.05 5.76
C THR A 1 10.10 8.22 4.27
N LEU A 2 9.11 7.99 3.41
CA LEU A 2 9.26 8.10 1.95
C LEU A 2 8.06 8.87 1.39
N GLN A 3 8.30 9.97 0.70
CA GLN A 3 7.26 10.70 -0.02
C GLN A 3 6.89 9.95 -1.30
N ILE A 4 5.65 9.46 -1.38
CA ILE A 4 5.15 8.63 -2.49
C ILE A 4 4.49 9.44 -3.61
N GLY A 5 4.00 10.65 -3.32
CA GLY A 5 3.40 11.55 -4.28
C GLY A 5 3.20 12.95 -3.71
N THR A 6 2.93 13.91 -4.58
CA THR A 6 2.73 15.32 -4.22
C THR A 6 1.58 15.94 -4.99
N VAL A 7 0.96 16.93 -4.38
CA VAL A 7 -0.02 17.81 -5.01
C VAL A 7 0.36 19.24 -4.64
N HIS A 8 0.45 20.11 -5.64
CA HIS A 8 0.83 21.50 -5.49
C HIS A 8 -0.28 22.38 -6.04
N HIS A 9 -0.71 23.35 -5.24
CA HIS A 9 -1.44 24.52 -5.73
C HIS A 9 -0.42 25.57 -6.13
N LEU A 10 -0.24 25.78 -7.44
CA LEU A 10 0.77 26.70 -7.98
C LEU A 10 0.26 28.15 -8.02
N GLY A 11 -1.05 28.35 -7.81
CA GLY A 11 -1.69 29.64 -8.07
C GLY A 11 -1.44 30.06 -9.51
N ASP A 12 -1.12 31.32 -9.71
CA ASP A 12 -0.78 31.89 -11.01
C ASP A 12 0.74 32.08 -11.20
N ASN A 13 1.58 31.56 -10.29
CA ASN A 13 3.04 31.78 -10.32
C ASN A 13 3.67 31.37 -11.66
N ILE A 14 3.33 30.17 -12.14
CA ILE A 14 3.83 29.67 -13.43
C ILE A 14 3.16 30.42 -14.58
N ALA A 15 1.84 30.62 -14.52
CA ALA A 15 1.11 31.38 -15.54
C ALA A 15 1.68 32.79 -15.77
N ARG A 16 2.14 33.47 -14.72
CA ARG A 16 2.82 34.77 -14.82
C ARG A 16 4.21 34.68 -15.46
N THR A 17 4.92 33.58 -15.23
CA THR A 17 6.28 33.37 -15.73
C THR A 17 6.30 33.06 -17.23
N ILE A 18 5.30 32.31 -17.72
CA ILE A 18 5.21 31.86 -19.13
C ILE A 18 4.00 32.43 -19.88
N ASP A 19 3.41 33.50 -19.35
CA ASP A 19 2.31 34.29 -19.93
C ASP A 19 1.06 33.49 -20.35
N ILE A 20 0.55 32.63 -19.45
CA ILE A 20 -0.71 31.90 -19.66
C ILE A 20 -1.88 32.73 -19.13
N LYS A 21 -2.66 33.31 -20.03
CA LYS A 21 -3.83 34.14 -19.73
C LYS A 21 -5.12 33.58 -20.34
N TYR A 22 -6.25 34.03 -19.81
CA TYR A 22 -7.57 33.84 -20.38
C TYR A 22 -8.38 35.14 -20.27
N GLU A 23 -9.34 35.31 -21.19
CA GLU A 23 -10.34 36.38 -21.11
C GLU A 23 -11.50 35.93 -20.21
N ALA A 24 -11.78 36.69 -19.15
CA ALA A 24 -12.92 36.46 -18.28
C ALA A 24 -14.22 37.03 -18.91
N PRO A 25 -15.41 36.69 -18.37
CA PRO A 25 -16.69 37.17 -18.91
C PRO A 25 -16.88 38.69 -18.92
N ASP A 26 -16.08 39.43 -18.13
CA ASP A 26 -16.02 40.89 -18.10
C ASP A 26 -15.10 41.49 -19.20
N GLY A 27 -14.43 40.63 -19.98
CA GLY A 27 -13.46 41.02 -21.00
C GLY A 27 -12.06 41.28 -20.47
N GLU A 28 -11.82 41.10 -19.16
CA GLU A 28 -10.50 41.28 -18.56
C GLU A 28 -9.59 40.07 -18.77
N GLN A 29 -8.29 40.31 -18.88
CA GLN A 29 -7.28 39.26 -19.02
C GLN A 29 -6.75 38.85 -17.65
N HIS A 30 -6.96 37.58 -17.28
CA HIS A 30 -6.47 37.03 -16.02
C HIS A 30 -5.45 35.92 -16.25
N TYR A 31 -4.49 35.78 -15.33
CA TYR A 31 -3.58 34.63 -15.33
C TYR A 31 -4.30 33.37 -14.87
N ALA A 32 -4.00 32.25 -15.54
CA ALA A 32 -4.57 30.97 -15.17
C ALA A 32 -4.07 30.49 -13.80
N HIS A 33 -4.97 30.02 -12.95
CA HIS A 33 -4.59 29.27 -11.75
C HIS A 33 -4.28 27.83 -12.12
N GLN A 34 -3.14 27.33 -11.66
CA GLN A 34 -2.64 26.01 -12.00
C GLN A 34 -2.43 25.15 -10.76
N THR A 35 -2.59 23.85 -10.95
CA THR A 35 -2.19 22.81 -10.01
C THR A 35 -1.26 21.84 -10.72
N CYS A 36 -0.36 21.20 -9.97
CA CYS A 36 0.37 20.05 -10.49
C CYS A 36 0.39 18.94 -9.45
N TYR A 37 0.40 17.70 -9.92
CA TYR A 37 0.37 16.52 -9.08
C TYR A 37 1.20 15.43 -9.72
N GLY A 38 1.91 14.67 -8.89
CA GLY A 38 2.84 13.66 -9.35
C GLY A 38 2.88 12.47 -8.39
N ILE A 39 2.83 11.28 -8.98
CA ILE A 39 3.16 10.02 -8.32
C ILE A 39 4.19 9.31 -9.20
N SER A 40 5.11 8.57 -8.57
CA SER A 40 6.16 7.84 -9.27
C SER A 40 6.20 6.38 -8.82
N ASP A 41 7.11 5.62 -9.41
CA ASP A 41 7.39 4.22 -9.08
C ASP A 41 7.83 4.01 -7.63
N ARG A 42 8.13 5.09 -6.88
CA ARG A 42 8.31 5.05 -5.42
C ARG A 42 7.11 4.45 -4.70
N SER A 43 5.90 4.58 -5.25
CA SER A 43 4.70 3.94 -4.73
C SER A 43 4.79 2.40 -4.75
N ILE A 44 5.41 1.84 -5.80
CA ILE A 44 5.69 0.40 -5.91
C ILE A 44 6.73 0.00 -4.87
N ALA A 45 7.83 0.75 -4.77
CA ALA A 45 8.86 0.50 -3.76
C ALA A 45 8.28 0.54 -2.33
N ALA A 46 7.42 1.52 -2.03
CA ALA A 46 6.74 1.62 -0.74
C ALA A 46 5.85 0.39 -0.47
N THR A 47 5.07 -0.07 -1.45
CA THR A 47 4.26 -1.28 -1.31
C THR A 47 5.12 -2.50 -0.98
N ILE A 48 6.24 -2.67 -1.70
CA ILE A 48 7.17 -3.78 -1.46
C ILE A 48 7.76 -3.70 -0.05
N SER A 49 8.20 -2.51 0.38
CA SER A 49 8.79 -2.31 1.71
C SER A 49 7.79 -2.49 2.85
N ILE A 50 6.52 -2.14 2.66
CA ILE A 50 5.49 -2.23 3.71
C ILE A 50 4.99 -3.67 3.87
N HIS A 51 4.83 -4.41 2.77
CA HIS A 51 4.16 -5.71 2.81
C HIS A 51 5.09 -6.92 2.68
N GLY A 52 6.26 -6.76 2.06
CA GLY A 52 7.20 -7.86 1.81
C GLY A 52 7.67 -8.55 3.10
N ASP A 53 8.06 -9.81 2.97
CA ASP A 53 8.63 -10.62 4.05
C ASP A 53 9.85 -11.42 3.56
N ASP A 54 10.43 -12.24 4.43
CA ASP A 54 11.61 -13.07 4.11
C ASP A 54 11.38 -14.09 2.99
N LYS A 55 10.12 -14.40 2.64
CA LYS A 55 9.77 -15.29 1.53
C LYS A 55 9.65 -14.55 0.20
N GLY A 56 9.58 -13.23 0.21
CA GLY A 56 9.54 -12.37 -0.96
C GLY A 56 8.37 -11.39 -0.94
N LEU A 57 7.81 -11.11 -2.12
CA LEU A 57 6.75 -10.12 -2.26
C LEU A 57 5.46 -10.56 -1.56
N ILE A 58 4.69 -9.61 -1.06
CA ILE A 58 3.28 -9.76 -0.71
C ILE A 58 2.56 -8.59 -1.38
N LEU A 59 1.73 -8.90 -2.38
CA LEU A 59 1.06 -7.87 -3.17
C LEU A 59 -0.43 -7.80 -2.80
N PRO A 60 -1.00 -6.59 -2.64
CA PRO A 60 -2.44 -6.42 -2.60
C PRO A 60 -3.10 -7.00 -3.88
N PRO A 61 -4.25 -7.68 -3.76
CA PRO A 61 -4.93 -8.27 -4.91
C PRO A 61 -5.19 -7.28 -6.06
N GLU A 62 -5.43 -6.01 -5.75
CA GLU A 62 -5.76 -4.98 -6.73
C GLU A 62 -4.63 -4.77 -7.74
N ILE A 63 -3.37 -4.77 -7.26
CA ILE A 63 -2.19 -4.44 -8.07
C ILE A 63 -1.34 -5.65 -8.45
N ALA A 64 -1.62 -6.84 -7.90
CA ALA A 64 -0.87 -8.05 -8.20
C ALA A 64 -0.98 -8.45 -9.69
N PRO A 65 0.12 -8.60 -10.45
CA PRO A 65 0.05 -8.97 -11.88
C PRO A 65 -0.66 -10.32 -12.11
N VAL A 66 -0.38 -11.29 -11.24
CA VAL A 66 -1.13 -12.54 -11.13
C VAL A 66 -1.80 -12.55 -9.76
N GLN A 67 -3.13 -12.63 -9.75
CA GLN A 67 -3.91 -12.58 -8.51
C GLN A 67 -4.16 -13.99 -7.95
N VAL A 68 -4.39 -14.96 -8.85
CA VAL A 68 -4.57 -16.36 -8.50
C VAL A 68 -3.62 -17.23 -9.31
N VAL A 69 -2.87 -18.09 -8.64
CA VAL A 69 -2.17 -19.19 -9.30
C VAL A 69 -2.86 -20.52 -8.98
N ILE A 70 -3.19 -21.29 -10.01
CA ILE A 70 -3.80 -22.60 -9.91
C ILE A 70 -2.71 -23.65 -10.13
N ILE A 71 -2.51 -24.51 -9.14
CA ILE A 71 -1.48 -25.55 -9.16
C ILE A 71 -2.14 -26.92 -9.18
N PRO A 72 -2.12 -27.62 -10.33
CA PRO A 72 -2.60 -28.98 -10.41
C PRO A 72 -1.66 -29.93 -9.65
N ILE A 73 -2.21 -30.71 -8.72
CA ILE A 73 -1.49 -31.75 -7.99
C ILE A 73 -1.67 -33.08 -8.73
N ILE A 74 -0.77 -33.36 -9.66
CA ILE A 74 -0.91 -34.49 -10.58
C ILE A 74 -0.27 -35.75 -9.99
N PHE A 75 -1.05 -36.81 -9.88
CA PHE A 75 -0.57 -38.18 -9.70
C PHE A 75 -0.76 -38.97 -11.01
N LYS A 76 -0.05 -40.10 -11.18
CA LYS A 76 -0.11 -40.92 -12.43
C LYS A 76 -1.53 -41.28 -12.90
N LYS A 77 -2.51 -41.28 -11.99
CA LYS A 77 -3.94 -41.50 -12.27
C LYS A 77 -4.72 -40.21 -11.97
N GLY A 78 -5.64 -39.80 -12.85
CA GLY A 78 -6.51 -38.62 -12.64
C GLY A 78 -5.97 -37.30 -13.20
N ALA A 79 -4.86 -37.32 -13.94
CA ALA A 79 -4.19 -36.13 -14.44
C ALA A 79 -5.07 -35.30 -15.41
N LYS A 80 -5.84 -35.97 -16.27
CA LYS A 80 -6.69 -35.29 -17.27
C LYS A 80 -7.85 -34.57 -16.61
N GLU A 81 -8.45 -35.21 -15.61
CA GLU A 81 -9.57 -34.69 -14.83
C GLU A 81 -9.15 -33.47 -13.99
N VAL A 82 -7.99 -33.55 -13.33
CA VAL A 82 -7.39 -32.41 -12.60
C VAL A 82 -7.14 -31.23 -13.53
N LEU A 83 -6.49 -31.46 -14.67
CA LEU A 83 -6.20 -30.39 -15.62
C LEU A 83 -7.47 -29.76 -16.22
N ALA A 84 -8.51 -30.56 -16.49
CA ALA A 84 -9.79 -30.06 -16.95
C ALA A 84 -10.46 -29.16 -15.89
N ALA A 85 -10.47 -29.57 -14.62
CA ALA A 85 -11.01 -28.77 -13.53
C ALA A 85 -10.21 -27.47 -13.30
N CYS A 86 -8.88 -27.51 -13.38
CA CYS A 86 -8.06 -26.31 -13.30
C CYS A 86 -8.39 -25.31 -14.42
N LYS A 87 -8.63 -25.79 -15.64
CA LYS A 87 -9.05 -24.95 -16.78
C LYS A 87 -10.42 -24.34 -16.57
N ASP A 88 -11.40 -25.13 -16.13
CA ASP A 88 -12.74 -24.63 -15.78
C ASP A 88 -12.68 -23.50 -14.75
N VAL A 89 -11.96 -23.73 -13.64
CA VAL A 89 -11.75 -22.72 -12.60
C VAL A 89 -11.07 -21.47 -13.16
N GLN A 90 -10.02 -21.63 -13.97
CA GLN A 90 -9.34 -20.50 -14.59
C GLN A 90 -10.29 -19.67 -15.45
N GLU A 91 -11.09 -20.30 -16.30
CA GLU A 91 -12.04 -19.63 -17.18
C GLU A 91 -13.13 -18.88 -16.39
N ARG A 92 -13.66 -19.51 -15.34
CA ARG A 92 -14.65 -18.89 -14.44
C ARG A 92 -14.08 -17.66 -13.74
N LEU A 93 -12.87 -17.75 -13.20
CA LEU A 93 -12.21 -16.60 -12.58
C LEU A 93 -11.90 -15.50 -13.59
N LYS A 94 -11.41 -15.84 -14.79
CA LYS A 94 -11.15 -14.86 -15.85
C LYS A 94 -12.43 -14.14 -16.32
N LYS A 95 -13.58 -14.82 -16.35
CA LYS A 95 -14.89 -14.19 -16.65
C LYS A 95 -15.27 -13.12 -15.62
N MET A 96 -14.74 -13.18 -14.40
CA MET A 96 -14.91 -12.13 -13.39
C MET A 96 -13.86 -11.00 -13.48
N GLY A 97 -12.95 -11.07 -14.45
CA GLY A 97 -11.82 -10.13 -14.55
C GLY A 97 -10.64 -10.48 -13.64
N ILE A 98 -10.62 -11.67 -13.02
CA ILE A 98 -9.52 -12.11 -12.15
C ILE A 98 -8.35 -12.60 -13.02
N ARG A 99 -7.15 -12.09 -12.74
CA ARG A 99 -5.88 -12.46 -13.39
C ARG A 99 -5.38 -13.80 -12.85
N ALA A 100 -5.93 -14.89 -13.39
CA ALA A 100 -5.62 -16.26 -12.99
C ALA A 100 -4.67 -16.99 -13.96
N GLU A 101 -3.64 -17.64 -13.42
CA GLU A 101 -2.66 -18.44 -14.17
C GLU A 101 -2.61 -19.90 -13.67
N ILE A 102 -2.37 -20.85 -14.57
CA ILE A 102 -2.18 -22.27 -14.22
C ILE A 102 -0.68 -22.59 -14.32
N ASP A 103 -0.07 -23.09 -13.23
CA ASP A 103 1.30 -23.61 -13.26
C ASP A 103 1.30 -25.15 -13.39
N ALA A 104 1.15 -25.62 -14.63
CA ALA A 104 1.23 -27.03 -14.98
C ALA A 104 2.65 -27.52 -15.33
N SER A 105 3.71 -26.79 -14.91
CA SER A 105 5.09 -27.23 -15.16
C SER A 105 5.41 -28.57 -14.48
N ASP A 106 6.45 -29.26 -14.96
CA ASP A 106 6.90 -30.53 -14.38
C ASP A 106 7.67 -30.37 -13.05
N LEU A 107 7.73 -29.16 -12.51
CA LEU A 107 8.36 -28.88 -11.21
C LEU A 107 7.60 -29.58 -10.08
N ARG A 108 8.34 -29.94 -9.02
CA ARG A 108 7.71 -30.45 -7.79
C ARG A 108 6.77 -29.38 -7.19
N PRO A 109 5.61 -29.75 -6.60
CA PRO A 109 4.66 -28.79 -6.04
C PRO A 109 5.30 -27.75 -5.11
N GLY A 110 6.19 -28.18 -4.21
CA GLY A 110 6.91 -27.28 -3.31
C GLY A 110 7.77 -26.23 -4.03
N ALA A 111 8.38 -26.57 -5.16
CA ALA A 111 9.15 -25.61 -5.97
C ALA A 111 8.22 -24.58 -6.64
N LYS A 112 7.02 -25.01 -7.07
CA LYS A 112 6.00 -24.09 -7.59
C LYS A 112 5.48 -23.17 -6.49
N TYR A 113 5.22 -23.70 -5.29
CA TYR A 113 4.78 -22.92 -4.13
C TYR A 113 5.76 -21.79 -3.85
N TYR A 114 7.04 -22.12 -3.70
CA TYR A 114 8.09 -21.15 -3.45
C TYR A 114 8.20 -20.07 -4.55
N LYS A 115 8.17 -20.49 -5.83
CA LYS A 115 8.20 -19.56 -6.98
C LYS A 115 7.08 -18.51 -6.91
N TRP A 116 5.86 -18.92 -6.60
CA TRP A 116 4.70 -18.02 -6.59
C TRP A 116 4.57 -17.23 -5.29
N GLU A 117 5.04 -17.79 -4.18
CA GLU A 117 5.18 -17.07 -2.91
C GLU A 117 6.20 -15.94 -3.03
N MET A 118 7.37 -16.21 -3.63
CA MET A 118 8.39 -15.20 -3.91
C MET A 118 7.86 -14.05 -4.79
N LYS A 119 7.05 -14.39 -5.81
CA LYS A 119 6.41 -13.41 -6.70
C LYS A 119 5.24 -12.66 -6.06
N GLY A 120 4.81 -13.05 -4.85
CA GLY A 120 3.75 -12.39 -4.11
C GLY A 120 2.35 -12.56 -4.70
N VAL A 121 2.07 -13.69 -5.34
CA VAL A 121 0.71 -14.00 -5.80
C VAL A 121 -0.21 -14.10 -4.58
N PRO A 122 -1.27 -13.27 -4.47
CA PRO A 122 -2.12 -13.19 -3.27
C PRO A 122 -2.74 -14.52 -2.86
N LEU A 123 -3.21 -15.30 -3.83
CA LEU A 123 -3.93 -16.54 -3.60
C LEU A 123 -3.40 -17.67 -4.48
N ARG A 124 -3.09 -18.81 -3.87
CA ARG A 124 -2.80 -20.06 -4.57
C ARG A 124 -3.98 -21.02 -4.43
N LEU A 125 -4.45 -21.60 -5.52
CA LEU A 125 -5.42 -22.69 -5.52
C LEU A 125 -4.70 -23.99 -5.85
N GLU A 126 -4.82 -24.98 -5.00
CA GLU A 126 -4.31 -26.34 -5.21
C GLU A 126 -5.49 -27.26 -5.53
N ILE A 127 -5.39 -28.00 -6.63
CA ILE A 127 -6.44 -28.93 -7.07
C ILE A 127 -5.78 -30.28 -7.37
N GLY A 128 -6.04 -31.28 -6.53
CA GLY A 128 -5.64 -32.66 -6.75
C GLY A 128 -6.82 -33.61 -6.91
N PRO A 129 -6.56 -34.92 -7.17
CA PRO A 129 -7.61 -35.91 -7.35
C PRO A 129 -8.53 -36.07 -6.13
N ARG A 130 -7.98 -35.92 -4.91
CA ARG A 130 -8.76 -35.99 -3.67
C ARG A 130 -9.68 -34.78 -3.50
N ASP A 131 -9.19 -33.60 -3.86
CA ASP A 131 -9.96 -32.36 -3.77
C ASP A 131 -11.12 -32.38 -4.77
N LEU A 132 -10.88 -32.91 -5.98
CA LEU A 132 -11.94 -33.15 -6.97
C LEU A 132 -13.00 -34.15 -6.50
N GLN A 133 -12.62 -35.23 -5.84
CA GLN A 133 -13.58 -36.20 -5.29
C GLN A 133 -14.50 -35.55 -4.25
N ASN A 134 -13.97 -34.58 -3.49
CA ASN A 134 -14.72 -33.83 -2.50
C ASN A 134 -15.37 -32.55 -3.08
N ASN A 135 -15.20 -32.29 -4.38
CA ASN A 135 -15.68 -31.10 -5.08
C ASN A 135 -15.19 -29.77 -4.46
N VAL A 136 -13.93 -29.72 -4.04
CA VAL A 136 -13.28 -28.55 -3.42
C VAL A 136 -11.95 -28.20 -4.11
N ALA A 137 -11.48 -26.97 -3.89
CA ALA A 137 -10.11 -26.53 -4.13
C ALA A 137 -9.50 -26.07 -2.80
N VAL A 138 -8.20 -26.30 -2.60
CA VAL A 138 -7.49 -25.78 -1.42
C VAL A 138 -6.94 -24.40 -1.77
N ALA A 139 -7.43 -23.37 -1.10
CA ALA A 139 -6.97 -22.01 -1.21
C ALA A 139 -5.92 -21.71 -0.14
N VAL A 140 -4.77 -21.19 -0.55
CA VAL A 140 -3.67 -20.80 0.33
C VAL A 140 -3.38 -19.32 0.14
N ARG A 141 -3.48 -18.58 1.24
CA ARG A 141 -3.23 -17.13 1.29
C ARG A 141 -1.74 -16.83 1.38
N ARG A 142 -1.26 -15.82 0.65
CA ARG A 142 0.15 -15.41 0.69
C ARG A 142 0.51 -14.57 1.92
N ASP A 143 -0.42 -13.73 2.38
CA ASP A 143 -0.18 -12.80 3.48
C ASP A 143 -0.13 -13.49 4.85
N THR A 144 -0.92 -14.56 5.06
CA THR A 144 -0.97 -15.30 6.34
C THR A 144 -0.43 -16.73 6.25
N GLY A 145 -0.42 -17.34 5.06
CA GLY A 145 -0.12 -18.77 4.89
C GLY A 145 -1.27 -19.70 5.26
N GLU A 146 -2.44 -19.16 5.64
CA GLU A 146 -3.63 -19.93 5.96
C GLU A 146 -4.11 -20.77 4.78
N LYS A 147 -4.61 -21.96 5.09
CA LYS A 147 -5.16 -22.91 4.12
C LYS A 147 -6.62 -23.17 4.42
N GLU A 148 -7.46 -22.98 3.40
CA GLU A 148 -8.90 -23.19 3.49
C GLU A 148 -9.38 -23.99 2.30
N GLN A 149 -10.47 -24.74 2.47
CA GLN A 149 -11.15 -25.38 1.35
C GLN A 149 -12.25 -24.47 0.83
N ILE A 150 -12.35 -24.36 -0.50
CA ILE A 150 -13.41 -23.65 -1.19
C ILE A 150 -14.15 -24.67 -2.06
N PRO A 151 -15.48 -24.82 -1.91
CA PRO A 151 -16.28 -25.63 -2.82
C PRO A 151 -16.11 -25.14 -4.27
N LEU A 152 -15.85 -26.04 -5.22
CA LEU A 152 -15.70 -25.69 -6.63
C LEU A 152 -16.93 -24.97 -7.22
N PRO A 153 -18.18 -25.28 -6.82
CA PRO A 153 -19.35 -24.50 -7.26
C PRO A 153 -19.33 -23.04 -6.80
N GLU A 154 -18.62 -22.72 -5.71
CA GLU A 154 -18.58 -21.40 -5.09
C GLU A 154 -17.23 -20.69 -5.29
N ILE A 155 -16.39 -21.18 -6.21
CA ILE A 155 -15.00 -20.72 -6.34
C ILE A 155 -14.91 -19.21 -6.62
N GLU A 156 -15.82 -18.65 -7.41
CA GLU A 156 -15.92 -17.22 -7.73
C GLU A 156 -16.13 -16.36 -6.47
N ALA A 157 -17.14 -16.71 -5.68
CA ALA A 157 -17.49 -16.02 -4.45
C ALA A 157 -16.39 -16.22 -3.40
N GLY A 158 -15.86 -17.44 -3.32
CA GLY A 158 -14.81 -17.82 -2.38
C GLY A 158 -13.48 -17.11 -2.64
N VAL A 159 -13.09 -16.92 -3.91
CA VAL A 159 -11.88 -16.14 -4.25
C VAL A 159 -12.12 -14.65 -3.96
N SER A 160 -13.29 -14.12 -4.32
CA SER A 160 -13.63 -12.71 -4.10
C SER A 160 -13.64 -12.32 -2.63
N SER A 161 -14.17 -13.18 -1.75
CA SER A 161 -14.16 -12.94 -0.30
C SER A 161 -12.74 -12.95 0.27
N ARG A 162 -11.87 -13.85 -0.22
CA ARG A 162 -10.47 -13.93 0.18
C ARG A 162 -9.68 -12.71 -0.28
N PHE A 163 -9.94 -12.15 -1.45
CA PHE A 163 -9.31 -10.89 -1.88
C PHE A 163 -9.66 -9.74 -0.94
N LYS A 164 -10.93 -9.59 -0.55
CA LYS A 164 -11.34 -8.58 0.44
C LYS A 164 -10.64 -8.79 1.79
N ALA A 165 -10.56 -10.03 2.26
CA ALA A 165 -9.90 -10.36 3.51
C ALA A 165 -8.39 -10.08 3.47
N ILE A 166 -7.71 -10.43 2.37
CA ILE A 166 -6.28 -10.13 2.16
C ILE A 166 -6.06 -8.62 2.16
N HIS A 167 -6.84 -7.86 1.38
CA HIS A 167 -6.73 -6.40 1.33
C HIS A 167 -6.90 -5.77 2.72
N GLN A 168 -7.96 -6.15 3.44
CA GLN A 168 -8.24 -5.64 4.79
C GLN A 168 -7.13 -6.00 5.78
N ASN A 169 -6.59 -7.22 5.71
CA ASN A 169 -5.49 -7.64 6.58
C ASN A 169 -4.22 -6.85 6.30
N LEU A 170 -3.83 -6.68 5.04
CA LEU A 170 -2.66 -5.88 4.65
C LEU A 170 -2.81 -4.42 5.09
N TYR A 171 -4.00 -3.84 4.87
CA TYR A 171 -4.30 -2.47 5.29
C TYR A 171 -4.23 -2.32 6.81
N GLN A 172 -4.90 -3.19 7.57
CA GLN A 172 -4.96 -3.09 9.02
C GLN A 172 -3.59 -3.31 9.66
N LYS A 173 -2.81 -4.27 9.17
CA LYS A 173 -1.44 -4.51 9.62
C LYS A 173 -0.57 -3.27 9.40
N ALA A 174 -0.58 -2.71 8.17
CA ALA A 174 0.20 -1.52 7.84
C ALA A 174 -0.25 -0.29 8.63
N LYS A 175 -1.56 -0.12 8.83
CA LYS A 175 -2.13 0.97 9.63
C LYS A 175 -1.68 0.89 11.08
N THR A 176 -1.81 -0.27 11.71
CA THR A 176 -1.40 -0.48 13.11
C THR A 176 0.11 -0.29 13.30
N GLU A 177 0.92 -0.72 12.33
CA GLU A 177 2.38 -0.47 12.38
C GLU A 177 2.72 1.02 12.18
N LEU A 178 2.00 1.73 11.31
CA LEU A 178 2.19 3.16 11.15
C LEU A 178 1.83 3.90 12.45
N GLU A 179 0.65 3.62 13.02
CA GLU A 179 0.17 4.26 14.25
C GLU A 179 1.10 4.00 15.44
N SER A 180 1.66 2.79 15.57
CA SER A 180 2.60 2.46 16.65
C SER A 180 3.97 3.14 16.50
N ARG A 181 4.28 3.67 15.32
CA ARG A 181 5.52 4.41 15.01
C ARG A 181 5.32 5.92 14.95
N ILE A 182 4.15 6.43 15.31
CA ILE A 182 3.90 7.87 15.47
C ILE A 182 4.00 8.21 16.96
N PHE A 183 4.95 9.07 17.30
CA PHE A 183 5.25 9.46 18.67
C PHE A 183 4.87 10.92 18.90
N GLU A 184 4.09 11.20 19.93
CA GLU A 184 3.84 12.57 20.36
C GLU A 184 5.00 13.07 21.22
N CYS A 185 5.54 14.24 20.87
CA CYS A 185 6.68 14.83 21.56
C CYS A 185 6.39 16.28 21.94
N GLU A 186 6.93 16.71 23.07
CA GLU A 186 6.79 18.08 23.56
C GLU A 186 8.08 18.90 23.40
N GLY A 187 9.23 18.23 23.25
CA GLY A 187 10.55 18.86 23.17
C GLY A 187 11.42 18.34 22.04
N LEU A 188 12.41 19.15 21.64
CA LEU A 188 13.30 18.84 20.52
C LEU A 188 14.20 17.62 20.78
N GLU A 189 14.64 17.41 22.03
CA GLU A 189 15.45 16.24 22.41
C GLU A 189 14.66 14.93 22.32
N GLU A 190 13.38 14.95 22.72
CA GLU A 190 12.50 13.79 22.58
C GLU A 190 12.29 13.44 21.10
N VAL A 191 12.12 14.46 20.25
CA VAL A 191 12.02 14.23 18.80
C VAL A 191 13.29 13.57 18.25
N LYS A 192 14.49 14.03 18.62
CA LYS A 192 15.76 13.43 18.17
C LYS A 192 15.85 11.93 18.46
N GLU A 193 15.36 11.51 19.63
CA GLU A 193 15.30 10.11 20.03
C GLU A 193 14.28 9.36 19.19
N LYS A 194 13.04 9.86 19.10
CA LYS A 194 11.93 9.13 18.46
C LYS A 194 12.02 9.03 16.94
N ILE A 195 12.68 9.96 16.27
CA ILE A 195 12.91 9.87 14.81
C ILE A 195 13.87 8.75 14.40
N GLN A 196 14.54 8.08 15.36
CA GLN A 196 15.30 6.85 15.08
C GLN A 196 14.37 5.66 14.84
N GLU A 197 13.19 5.67 15.47
CA GLU A 197 12.26 4.54 15.49
C GLU A 197 11.06 4.74 14.56
N GLY A 198 10.71 6.00 14.28
CA GLY A 198 9.54 6.33 13.46
C GLY A 198 9.38 7.82 13.17
N VAL A 199 8.14 8.30 13.30
CA VAL A 199 7.71 9.67 13.02
C VAL A 199 7.38 10.34 14.34
N ALA A 200 7.95 11.51 14.59
CA ALA A 200 7.59 12.32 15.74
C ALA A 200 6.56 13.38 15.34
N THR A 201 5.71 13.75 16.29
CA THR A 201 4.77 14.88 16.17
C THR A 201 5.15 15.91 17.22
N ILE A 202 5.22 17.20 16.85
CA ILE A 202 5.61 18.26 17.77
C ILE A 202 4.84 19.56 17.46
N PRO A 203 4.45 20.37 18.46
CA PRO A 203 3.81 21.66 18.23
C PRO A 203 4.71 22.63 17.47
N TRP A 204 4.13 23.32 16.48
CA TRP A 204 4.84 24.31 15.66
C TRP A 204 3.99 25.56 15.44
N CYS A 205 4.62 26.73 15.55
CA CYS A 205 3.95 28.03 15.48
C CYS A 205 3.63 28.51 14.04
N GLY A 206 4.05 27.78 13.01
CA GLY A 206 3.87 28.18 11.60
C GLY A 206 4.94 29.12 11.06
N ASN A 207 5.82 29.65 11.92
CA ASN A 207 6.89 30.55 11.50
C ASN A 207 8.06 29.79 10.86
N LYS A 208 8.47 30.21 9.67
CA LYS A 208 9.57 29.61 8.91
C LYS A 208 10.88 29.56 9.71
N GLU A 209 11.23 30.64 10.42
CA GLU A 209 12.45 30.71 11.23
C GLU A 209 12.47 29.64 12.34
N CYS A 210 11.34 29.46 13.03
CA CYS A 210 11.22 28.39 14.03
C CYS A 210 11.33 27.00 13.41
N GLY A 211 10.80 26.82 12.19
CA GLY A 211 10.94 25.57 11.43
C GLY A 211 12.41 25.27 11.12
N LEU A 212 13.16 26.24 10.62
CA LEU A 212 14.59 26.07 10.30
C LEU A 212 15.42 25.73 11.54
N VAL A 213 15.19 26.42 12.67
CA VAL A 213 15.86 26.12 13.95
C VAL A 213 15.51 24.72 14.44
N MET A 214 14.25 24.31 14.30
CA MET A 214 13.79 22.97 14.67
C MET A 214 14.49 21.89 13.83
N GLU A 215 14.54 22.05 12.51
CA GLU A 215 15.21 21.11 11.60
C GLU A 215 16.73 21.02 11.87
N GLU A 216 17.39 22.17 12.09
CA GLU A 216 18.81 22.23 12.42
C GLU A 216 19.11 21.52 13.74
N GLN A 217 18.35 21.81 14.79
CA GLN A 217 18.57 21.21 16.09
C GLN A 217 18.28 19.72 16.07
N ILE A 218 17.17 19.28 15.48
CA ILE A 218 16.76 17.87 15.43
C ILE A 218 17.65 17.06 14.47
N GLY A 219 18.14 17.68 13.40
CA GLY A 219 18.85 16.99 12.32
C GLY A 219 17.92 16.19 11.39
N ALA A 220 16.64 16.57 11.29
CA ALA A 220 15.67 15.97 10.38
C ALA A 220 14.65 17.01 9.90
N GLY A 221 14.08 16.79 8.71
CA GLY A 221 13.13 17.71 8.09
C GLY A 221 11.71 17.60 8.63
N ILE A 222 10.98 18.71 8.60
CA ILE A 222 9.54 18.75 8.83
C ILE A 222 8.83 18.20 7.58
N LEU A 223 8.03 17.16 7.76
CA LEU A 223 7.30 16.50 6.68
C LEU A 223 6.03 17.27 6.28
N GLY A 224 5.44 18.02 7.22
CA GLY A 224 4.26 18.83 7.00
C GLY A 224 3.24 18.74 8.14
N ILE A 225 2.10 19.38 7.93
CA ILE A 225 0.97 19.41 8.87
C ILE A 225 -0.02 18.30 8.47
N PRO A 226 -0.41 17.39 9.39
CA PRO A 226 -1.42 16.38 9.11
C PRO A 226 -2.78 17.02 8.82
N LEU A 227 -3.48 16.56 7.78
CA LEU A 227 -4.79 17.12 7.39
C LEU A 227 -5.88 16.89 8.43
N GLU A 228 -5.91 15.70 9.04
CA GLU A 228 -6.96 15.29 10.00
C GLU A 228 -6.57 15.57 11.47
N GLN A 229 -5.81 16.64 11.70
CA GLN A 229 -5.42 17.01 13.06
C GLN A 229 -6.58 17.69 13.80
N LYS A 230 -6.91 17.16 14.99
CA LYS A 230 -7.82 17.83 15.93
C LYS A 230 -7.10 19.05 16.51
N LYS A 231 -7.72 20.23 16.36
CA LYS A 231 -7.24 21.51 16.91
C LYS A 231 -7.96 21.84 18.20
N ASP A 232 -7.84 20.96 19.18
CA ASP A 232 -8.57 21.03 20.45
C ASP A 232 -7.68 21.40 21.64
N ARG A 233 -6.36 21.53 21.43
CA ARG A 233 -5.38 21.85 22.48
C ARG A 233 -4.47 22.99 22.05
N LYS A 234 -4.32 23.97 22.94
CA LYS A 234 -3.29 25.00 22.84
C LYS A 234 -2.00 24.50 23.48
N GLU A 235 -0.97 24.42 22.65
CA GLU A 235 0.37 24.00 23.03
C GLU A 235 1.36 25.12 22.74
N LYS A 236 2.62 24.94 23.15
CA LYS A 236 3.67 25.93 22.92
C LYS A 236 4.67 25.39 21.92
N CYS A 237 5.05 26.20 20.95
CA CYS A 237 6.17 25.89 20.07
C CYS A 237 7.45 25.75 20.92
N PRO A 238 8.21 24.65 20.78
CA PRO A 238 9.39 24.39 21.59
C PRO A 238 10.56 25.36 21.30
N VAL A 239 10.48 26.12 20.20
CA VAL A 239 11.52 27.08 19.79
C VAL A 239 11.25 28.47 20.35
N CYS A 240 10.04 29.03 20.12
CA CYS A 240 9.72 30.41 20.50
C CYS A 240 8.76 30.53 21.69
N GLY A 241 8.19 29.43 22.19
CA GLY A 241 7.19 29.43 23.25
C GLY A 241 5.81 29.95 22.86
N GLY A 242 5.61 30.37 21.60
CA GLY A 242 4.34 30.88 21.09
C GLY A 242 3.24 29.81 21.09
N GLU A 243 2.00 30.23 21.37
CA GLU A 243 0.83 29.34 21.36
C GLU A 243 0.52 28.83 19.96
N THR A 244 0.17 27.55 19.86
CA THR A 244 -0.26 26.90 18.61
C THR A 244 -1.24 25.77 18.90
N GLU A 245 -2.13 25.52 17.96
CA GLU A 245 -3.01 24.33 17.92
C GLU A 245 -2.57 23.35 16.83
N THR A 246 -1.40 23.60 16.23
CA THR A 246 -0.89 22.84 15.10
C THR A 246 0.34 22.05 15.50
N ARG A 247 0.32 20.74 15.24
CA ARG A 247 1.50 19.88 15.29
C ARG A 247 1.95 19.49 13.89
N VAL A 248 3.24 19.36 13.70
CA VAL A 248 3.86 18.88 12.46
C VAL A 248 4.43 17.49 12.65
N TYR A 249 4.55 16.76 11.54
CA TYR A 249 5.33 15.52 11.50
C TYR A 249 6.80 15.81 11.20
N VAL A 250 7.68 15.13 11.92
CA VAL A 250 9.13 15.18 11.74
C VAL A 250 9.64 13.75 11.66
N ALA A 251 10.44 13.44 10.65
CA ALA A 251 11.11 12.15 10.57
C ALA A 251 12.33 12.23 9.66
N ARG A 252 13.22 11.24 9.78
CA ARG A 252 14.27 11.02 8.79
C ARG A 252 13.65 10.58 7.47
N THR A 253 14.03 11.23 6.39
CA THR A 253 13.63 10.86 5.03
C THR A 253 14.62 9.86 4.44
N TYR A 254 14.12 8.95 3.59
CA TYR A 254 14.93 8.05 2.78
C TYR A 254 15.77 8.82 1.76
#